data_AF-C0R910-F1
#
_entry.id   AF-C0R910-F1
#
_cell.length_a   1.000
_cell.length_b   1.000
_cell.length_c   1.000
_cell.angle_alpha   90.00
_cell.angle_beta   90.00
_cell.angle_gamma   90.00
#
_symmetry.space_group_name_H-M   'P 1'
#
loop_
_entity.id
_entity.type
_entity.pdbx_description
1 polymer ?
#
loop_
_entity_poly.entity_id
_entity_poly.type
_entity_poly.pdbx_seq_one_letter_code
_entity_poly.pdbx_strand_id
1 'polypeptide(L)'
;MDFCLDKNFPSCNFDYILLDTPPSFGFILKNALNTTNHIVIPVQPETWSIGSLEILIQNIIDKSYNISIVVNQFIKNRNILKEVEDALYRKYSNYIKGKIHYYNSIKVFRINRLKPDLKSKYYKEANNVLKNTLDL
;
A
#
# COMPACT_ATOMS: atom_id res chain seq x y z
N MET A 1 -17.36 -7.40 -13.97
CA MET A 1 -17.65 -7.13 -12.55
C MET A 1 -18.02 -5.67 -12.32
N ASP A 2 -17.83 -4.82 -13.34
CA ASP A 2 -18.46 -3.50 -13.51
C ASP A 2 -19.96 -3.54 -13.16
N PHE A 3 -20.63 -4.63 -13.56
CA PHE A 3 -22.06 -4.85 -13.33
C PHE A 3 -22.55 -4.77 -11.86
N CYS A 4 -21.72 -5.13 -10.86
CA CYS A 4 -22.17 -5.13 -9.46
C CYS A 4 -21.97 -3.79 -8.75
N LEU A 5 -20.93 -3.03 -9.12
CA LEU A 5 -20.73 -1.68 -8.59
C LEU A 5 -21.74 -0.72 -9.26
N ASP A 6 -21.90 -0.81 -10.58
CA ASP A 6 -22.81 0.07 -11.33
C ASP A 6 -24.28 -0.09 -10.92
N LYS A 7 -24.72 -1.30 -10.55
CA LYS A 7 -26.11 -1.54 -10.14
C LYS A 7 -26.47 -1.06 -8.73
N ASN A 8 -25.51 -0.93 -7.82
CA ASN A 8 -25.77 -0.64 -6.40
C ASN A 8 -25.34 0.78 -5.98
N PHE A 9 -24.67 1.52 -6.86
CA PHE A 9 -24.23 2.91 -6.62
C PHE A 9 -25.00 4.03 -7.37
N PRO A 10 -26.26 3.88 -7.86
CA PRO A 10 -26.88 4.89 -8.73
C PRO A 10 -27.16 6.26 -8.06
N SER A 11 -26.76 6.49 -6.81
CA SER A 11 -27.00 7.75 -6.08
C SER A 11 -25.87 8.22 -5.15
N CYS A 12 -24.68 7.60 -5.17
CA CYS A 12 -23.56 8.03 -4.32
C CYS A 12 -22.33 8.41 -5.16
N ASN A 13 -22.06 9.71 -5.27
CA ASN A 13 -20.85 10.23 -5.91
C ASN A 13 -19.71 10.28 -4.89
N PHE A 14 -18.78 9.33 -4.99
CA PHE A 14 -17.52 9.35 -4.23
C PHE A 14 -16.37 9.76 -5.15
N ASP A 15 -15.48 10.62 -4.66
CA ASP A 15 -14.24 10.96 -5.39
C ASP A 15 -13.26 9.78 -5.41
N TYR A 16 -13.25 8.98 -4.33
CA TYR A 16 -12.38 7.82 -4.15
C TYR A 16 -13.09 6.67 -3.44
N ILE A 17 -12.82 5.45 -3.89
CA ILE A 17 -13.25 4.21 -3.23
C ILE A 17 -11.99 3.45 -2.82
N LEU A 18 -11.86 3.11 -1.53
CA LEU A 18 -10.77 2.29 -1.03
C LEU A 18 -11.25 0.85 -0.82
N LEU A 19 -10.60 -0.10 -1.50
CA LEU A 19 -10.86 -1.53 -1.34
C LEU A 19 -9.74 -2.15 -0.49
N ASP A 20 -10.06 -2.48 0.76
CA ASP A 20 -9.14 -3.24 1.63
C ASP A 20 -9.28 -4.74 1.33
N THR A 21 -8.22 -5.36 0.84
CA THR A 21 -8.22 -6.77 0.43
C THR A 21 -7.47 -7.63 1.45
N PRO A 22 -7.93 -8.85 1.74
CA PRO A 22 -7.14 -9.79 2.54
C PRO A 22 -5.80 -10.08 1.85
N PRO A 23 -4.75 -10.46 2.60
CA PRO A 23 -3.41 -10.71 2.07
C PRO A 23 -3.31 -12.02 1.24
N SER A 24 -4.43 -12.61 0.84
CA SER A 24 -4.51 -13.86 0.09
C SER A 24 -4.83 -13.62 -1.38
N PHE A 25 -4.20 -14.41 -2.26
CA PHE A 25 -4.41 -14.34 -3.70
C PHE A 25 -5.70 -15.07 -4.15
N GLY A 26 -6.82 -14.73 -3.50
CA GLY A 26 -8.14 -15.34 -3.70
C GLY A 26 -9.06 -14.56 -4.63
N PHE A 27 -10.32 -14.99 -4.71
CA PHE A 27 -11.34 -14.33 -5.54
C PHE A 27 -11.54 -12.85 -5.19
N ILE A 28 -11.47 -12.48 -3.91
CA ILE A 28 -11.65 -11.09 -3.46
C ILE A 28 -10.58 -10.18 -4.07
N LEU A 29 -9.30 -10.58 -4.02
CA LEU A 29 -8.23 -9.79 -4.62
C LEU A 29 -8.39 -9.69 -6.14
N LYS A 30 -8.70 -10.79 -6.83
CA LYS A 30 -8.93 -10.78 -8.29
C LYS A 30 -10.06 -9.82 -8.69
N ASN A 31 -11.13 -9.81 -7.90
CA ASN A 31 -12.29 -8.94 -8.09
C ASN A 31 -11.95 -7.46 -7.87
N ALA A 32 -11.23 -7.16 -6.78
CA ALA A 32 -10.75 -5.81 -6.51
C ALA A 32 -9.80 -5.31 -7.62
N LEU A 33 -8.85 -6.14 -8.05
CA LEU A 33 -7.93 -5.82 -9.14
C LEU A 33 -8.69 -5.54 -10.45
N ASN A 34 -9.70 -6.34 -10.80
CA ASN A 34 -10.46 -6.12 -12.03
C ASN A 34 -11.35 -4.87 -12.02
N THR A 35 -11.57 -4.23 -10.86
CA THR A 35 -12.43 -3.04 -10.71
C THR A 35 -11.67 -1.77 -10.34
N THR A 36 -10.34 -1.86 -10.24
CA THR A 36 -9.49 -0.78 -9.72
C THR A 36 -8.52 -0.26 -10.78
N ASN A 37 -8.28 1.05 -10.80
CA ASN A 37 -7.27 1.68 -11.67
C ASN A 37 -5.92 1.92 -10.95
N HIS A 38 -5.95 2.12 -9.63
CA HIS A 38 -4.78 2.44 -8.80
C HIS A 38 -4.58 1.41 -7.69
N ILE A 39 -3.38 0.85 -7.58
CA ILE A 39 -3.05 -0.17 -6.58
C ILE A 39 -1.99 0.39 -5.65
N VAL A 40 -2.26 0.36 -4.34
CA VAL A 40 -1.29 0.73 -3.30
C VAL A 40 -0.84 -0.53 -2.57
N ILE A 41 0.46 -0.82 -2.63
CA ILE A 41 1.06 -2.02 -2.04
C ILE A 41 1.96 -1.60 -0.87
N PRO A 42 1.52 -1.77 0.39
CA PRO A 42 2.40 -1.60 1.54
C PRO A 42 3.36 -2.79 1.64
N VAL A 43 4.67 -2.53 1.64
CA VAL A 43 5.72 -3.55 1.76
C VAL A 43 6.62 -3.26 2.96
N GLN A 44 6.95 -4.29 3.73
CA GLN A 44 8.00 -4.21 4.74
C GLN A 44 9.31 -4.72 4.10
N PRO A 45 10.48 -4.09 4.31
CA PRO A 45 11.73 -4.52 3.69
C PRO A 45 12.29 -5.77 4.41
N GLU A 46 11.61 -6.89 4.21
CA GLU A 46 11.95 -8.21 4.73
C GLU A 46 11.90 -9.24 3.61
N THR A 47 12.75 -10.27 3.67
CA THR A 47 12.95 -11.23 2.57
C THR A 47 11.63 -11.83 2.05
N TRP A 48 10.76 -12.28 2.96
CA TRP A 48 9.46 -12.85 2.60
C TRP A 48 8.53 -11.84 1.93
N SER A 49 8.56 -10.59 2.40
CA SER A 49 7.73 -9.51 1.85
C SER A 49 8.11 -9.17 0.41
N ILE A 50 9.41 -9.18 0.08
CA ILE A 50 9.87 -8.94 -1.30
C ILE A 50 9.48 -10.10 -2.22
N GLY A 51 9.63 -11.34 -1.78
CA GLY A 51 9.20 -12.51 -2.56
C GLY A 51 7.70 -12.47 -2.86
N SER A 52 6.87 -12.12 -1.87
CA SER A 52 5.42 -11.95 -2.09
C SER A 52 5.08 -10.78 -3.02
N LEU A 53 5.82 -9.67 -2.93
CA LEU A 53 5.67 -8.54 -3.86
C LEU A 53 5.98 -8.95 -5.30
N GLU A 54 7.06 -9.71 -5.52
CA GLU A 54 7.44 -10.20 -6.84
C GLU A 54 6.33 -11.03 -7.49
N ILE A 55 5.77 -11.98 -6.73
CA ILE A 55 4.65 -12.81 -7.19
C ILE A 55 3.44 -11.93 -7.52
N LEU A 56 3.08 -10.98 -6.65
CA LEU A 56 1.95 -10.07 -6.89
C LEU A 56 2.15 -9.27 -8.17
N ILE A 57 3.30 -8.60 -8.31
CA ILE A 57 3.62 -7.78 -9.49
C ILE A 57 3.58 -8.62 -10.75
N GLN A 58 4.18 -9.81 -10.79
CA GLN A 58 4.13 -10.71 -11.96
C GLN A 58 2.70 -11.05 -12.39
N ASN A 59 1.75 -11.14 -11.46
CA ASN A 59 0.35 -11.45 -11.78
C ASN A 59 -0.47 -10.23 -12.26
N ILE A 60 0.06 -9.01 -12.12
CA ILE A 60 -0.65 -7.77 -12.45
C ILE A 60 0.08 -6.88 -13.43
N ILE A 61 1.34 -7.18 -13.79
CA ILE A 61 2.20 -6.31 -14.60
C ILE A 61 1.73 -6.18 -16.05
N ASP A 62 1.10 -7.22 -16.59
CA ASP A 62 0.53 -7.20 -17.95
C ASP A 62 -0.79 -6.40 -18.03
N LYS A 63 -1.27 -5.90 -16.89
CA LYS A 63 -2.46 -5.07 -16.80
C LYS A 63 -2.04 -3.61 -16.55
N SER A 64 -2.73 -2.68 -17.21
CA SER A 64 -2.45 -1.24 -17.14
C SER A 64 -2.90 -0.61 -15.81
N TYR A 65 -2.33 -1.06 -14.69
CA TYR A 65 -2.59 -0.49 -13.36
C TYR A 65 -1.57 0.59 -12.99
N ASN A 66 -2.04 1.62 -12.29
CA ASN A 66 -1.17 2.59 -11.62
C ASN A 66 -0.71 2.01 -10.29
N ILE A 67 0.48 1.40 -10.27
CA ILE A 67 1.03 0.72 -9.08
C ILE A 67 1.86 1.71 -8.25
N SER A 68 1.56 1.81 -6.96
CA SER A 68 2.32 2.58 -5.97
C SER A 68 2.74 1.69 -4.81
N ILE A 69 4.03 1.64 -4.51
CA ILE A 69 4.59 0.87 -3.40
C ILE A 69 4.90 1.82 -2.25
N VAL A 70 4.48 1.44 -1.04
CA VAL A 70 4.77 2.17 0.19
C VAL A 70 5.64 1.31 1.08
N VAL A 71 6.85 1.77 1.39
CA VAL A 71 7.71 1.05 2.35
C VAL A 71 7.19 1.30 3.76
N ASN A 72 6.47 0.34 4.31
CA ASN A 72 5.80 0.44 5.60
C ASN A 72 6.63 -0.19 6.73
N GLN A 73 6.38 0.25 7.97
CA GLN A 73 7.06 -0.22 9.18
C GLN A 73 8.59 -0.16 9.09
N PHE A 74 9.12 0.85 8.40
CA PHE A 74 10.55 0.98 8.18
C PHE A 74 11.30 1.26 9.50
N ILE A 75 12.37 0.51 9.77
CA ILE A 75 13.21 0.67 10.97
C ILE A 75 14.62 1.02 10.52
N LYS A 76 15.11 2.20 10.94
CA LYS A 76 16.48 2.64 10.64
C LYS A 76 17.51 1.72 11.28
N ASN A 77 18.66 1.59 10.64
CA ASN A 77 19.87 0.94 11.16
C ASN A 77 19.74 -0.58 11.43
N ARG A 78 18.85 -1.28 10.73
CA ARG A 78 18.87 -2.75 10.69
C ARG A 78 19.87 -3.22 9.63
N ASN A 79 21.15 -3.30 9.99
CA ASN A 79 22.21 -3.78 9.08
C ASN A 79 21.85 -5.11 8.39
N ILE A 80 21.14 -6.00 9.09
CA ILE A 80 20.67 -7.31 8.59
C ILE A 80 19.70 -7.17 7.39
N LEU A 81 18.93 -6.09 7.32
CA LEU A 81 17.91 -5.88 6.29
C LEU A 81 18.35 -4.89 5.21
N LYS A 82 19.59 -4.37 5.29
CA LYS A 82 20.06 -3.37 4.34
C LYS A 82 20.13 -3.91 2.91
N GLU A 83 20.61 -5.14 2.74
CA GLU A 83 20.67 -5.79 1.42
C GLU A 83 19.27 -6.00 0.82
N VAL A 84 18.30 -6.34 1.68
CA VAL A 84 16.88 -6.53 1.30
C VAL A 84 16.27 -5.19 0.90
N GLU A 85 16.52 -4.14 1.66
CA GLU A 85 16.12 -2.77 1.32
C GLU A 85 16.75 -2.35 -0.03
N ASP A 86 18.06 -2.51 -0.19
CA ASP A 86 18.77 -2.15 -1.42
C ASP A 86 18.23 -2.91 -2.64
N ALA A 87 17.90 -4.21 -2.49
CA ALA A 87 17.28 -5.00 -3.54
C ALA A 87 15.87 -4.47 -3.91
N LEU A 88 15.07 -4.09 -2.92
CA LEU A 88 13.74 -3.49 -3.14
C LEU A 88 13.86 -2.20 -3.95
N TYR A 89 14.73 -1.27 -3.53
CA TYR A 89 14.91 0.00 -4.23
C TYR A 89 15.54 -0.19 -5.61
N ARG A 90 16.47 -1.14 -5.78
CA ARG A 90 17.06 -1.44 -7.09
C ARG A 90 16.02 -1.91 -8.11
N LYS A 91 15.06 -2.74 -7.67
CA LYS A 91 14.08 -3.35 -8.56
C LYS A 91 12.82 -2.50 -8.75
N TYR A 92 12.41 -1.74 -7.74
CA TYR A 92 11.12 -1.07 -7.70
C TYR A 92 11.16 0.44 -7.42
N SER A 93 12.33 1.09 -7.55
CA SER A 93 12.49 2.54 -7.30
C SER A 93 11.37 3.40 -7.90
N ASN A 94 11.01 3.14 -9.16
CA ASN A 94 10.00 3.93 -9.89
C ASN A 94 8.57 3.79 -9.32
N TYR A 95 8.29 2.69 -8.62
CA TYR A 95 6.99 2.44 -8.02
C TYR A 95 6.94 2.92 -6.55
N ILE A 96 8.08 3.12 -5.90
CA ILE A 96 8.13 3.50 -4.48
C ILE A 96 7.75 4.97 -4.31
N LYS A 97 6.64 5.23 -3.62
CA LYS A 97 6.12 6.59 -3.35
C LYS A 97 6.56 7.17 -2.01
N GLY A 98 7.26 6.38 -1.21
CA GLY A 98 7.93 6.82 0.01
C GLY A 98 7.91 5.76 1.10
N LYS A 99 8.29 6.17 2.32
CA LYS A 99 8.42 5.29 3.48
C LYS A 99 7.74 5.85 4.71
N ILE A 100 7.14 4.95 5.49
CA ILE A 100 6.56 5.22 6.79
C ILE A 100 7.35 4.40 7.81
N HIS A 101 7.98 5.06 8.76
CA HIS A 101 8.74 4.39 9.80
C HIS A 101 7.84 3.63 10.78
N TYR A 102 8.42 2.67 11.48
CA TYR A 102 7.76 2.06 12.62
C TYR A 102 7.62 3.08 13.75
N TYR A 103 6.38 3.29 14.22
CA TYR A 103 6.09 4.12 15.39
C TYR A 103 5.19 3.35 16.35
N ASN A 104 5.62 3.18 17.60
CA ASN A 104 4.81 2.49 18.62
C ASN A 104 3.47 3.18 18.87
N SER A 105 3.40 4.51 18.70
CA SER A 105 2.16 5.29 18.81
C SER A 105 1.09 4.84 17.81
N ILE A 106 1.47 4.32 16.63
CA ILE A 106 0.52 3.76 15.66
C ILE A 106 -0.19 2.55 16.24
N LYS A 107 0.59 1.63 16.85
CA LYS A 107 0.07 0.44 17.50
C LYS A 107 -0.88 0.82 18.64
N VAL A 108 -0.51 1.81 19.45
CA VAL A 108 -1.31 2.28 20.59
C VAL A 108 -2.67 2.82 20.14
N PHE A 109 -2.73 3.73 19.17
CA PHE A 109 -4.03 4.27 18.75
C PHE A 109 -4.90 3.20 18.07
N ARG A 110 -4.30 2.28 17.31
CA ARG A 110 -5.06 1.19 16.65
C ARG A 110 -5.69 0.26 17.68
N ILE A 111 -4.93 -0.18 18.69
CA ILE A 111 -5.43 -1.06 19.75
C ILE A 111 -6.56 -0.38 20.53
N ASN A 112 -6.37 0.90 20.87
CA ASN A 112 -7.34 1.65 21.67
C ASN A 112 -8.43 2.33 20.83
N ARG A 113 -8.47 2.10 19.51
CA ARG A 113 -9.39 2.75 18.55
C ARG A 113 -9.44 4.28 18.68
N LEU A 114 -8.30 4.89 18.96
CA LEU A 114 -8.16 6.34 19.08
C LEU A 114 -7.95 6.98 17.70
N LYS A 115 -8.23 8.29 17.61
CA LYS A 115 -7.89 9.07 16.42
C LYS A 115 -6.36 9.28 16.33
N PRO A 116 -5.79 9.30 15.12
CA PRO A 116 -4.38 9.61 14.94
C PRO A 116 -4.10 11.07 15.32
N ASP A 117 -2.90 11.30 15.88
CA ASP A 117 -2.39 12.64 16.17
C ASP A 117 -1.85 13.28 14.89
N LEU A 118 -2.51 14.34 14.44
CA LEU A 118 -2.17 15.08 13.21
C LEU A 118 -0.78 15.73 13.26
N LYS A 119 -0.24 16.00 14.46
CA LYS A 119 1.08 16.61 14.63
C LYS A 119 2.21 15.58 14.65
N SER A 120 1.87 14.30 14.81
CA SER A 120 2.84 13.20 14.91
C SER A 120 3.68 13.04 13.65
N LYS A 121 4.88 12.49 13.81
CA LYS A 121 5.79 12.22 12.69
C LYS A 121 5.20 11.19 11.72
N TYR A 122 4.56 10.13 12.23
CA TYR A 122 3.93 9.12 11.38
C TYR A 122 2.82 9.70 10.50
N TYR A 123 2.02 10.63 11.05
CA TYR A 123 0.93 11.24 10.29
C TYR A 123 1.49 12.11 9.16
N LYS A 124 2.53 12.89 9.44
CA LYS A 124 3.24 13.69 8.43
C LYS A 124 3.88 12.82 7.34
N GLU A 125 4.51 11.71 7.71
CA GLU A 125 5.07 10.75 6.75
C GLU A 125 3.98 10.13 5.87
N ALA A 126 2.90 9.62 6.49
CA ALA A 126 1.77 9.03 5.76
C ALA A 126 1.12 10.03 4.80
N ASN A 127 0.95 11.30 5.23
CA ASN A 127 0.39 12.35 4.38
C ASN A 127 1.30 12.67 3.19
N ASN A 128 2.62 12.70 3.38
CA ASN A 128 3.57 12.92 2.29
C ASN A 128 3.55 11.75 1.28
N VAL A 129 3.52 10.52 1.78
CA VAL A 129 3.39 9.32 0.93
C VAL A 129 2.09 9.34 0.15
N LEU A 130 0.96 9.69 0.79
CA LEU A 130 -0.35 9.77 0.15
C LEU A 130 -0.36 10.74 -1.02
N LYS A 131 0.25 11.92 -0.86
CA LYS A 131 0.39 12.91 -1.94
C LYS A 131 1.16 12.35 -3.13
N ASN A 132 2.30 11.71 -2.88
CA ASN A 132 3.10 11.07 -3.92
C ASN A 132 2.38 9.90 -4.61
N THR A 133 1.47 9.22 -3.91
CA THR A 133 0.66 8.10 -4.44
C THR A 133 -0.47 8.59 -5.33
N LEU A 134 -1.12 9.69 -4.98
CA LEU A 134 -2.24 10.25 -5.73
C LEU A 134 -1.80 11.29 -6.77
N ASP A 135 -0.49 11.52 -6.90
CA ASP A 135 0.11 12.58 -7.73
C ASP A 135 -0.48 13.98 -7.44
N LEU A 136 -0.72 14.27 -6.14
CA LEU A 136 -1.24 15.53 -5.58
C LEU A 136 -0.15 16.47 -5.05
#